data_AF-T1FZ75-F1
#
_entry.id   AF-T1FZ75-F1
#
_cell.length_a   1.000
_cell.length_b   1.000
_cell.length_c   1.000
_cell.angle_alpha   90.00
_cell.angle_beta   90.00
_cell.angle_gamma   90.00
#
_symmetry.space_group_name_H-M   'P 1'
#
loop_
_entity.id
_entity.type
_entity.pdbx_description
1 polymer ?
#
loop_
_entity_poly.entity_id
_entity_poly.type
_entity_poly.pdbx_seq_one_letter_code
_entity_poly.pdbx_strand_id
1 'polypeptide(L)'
;MSENLKFIVSELNKPPFNRNFSLISFDSLEELSLLQLLTDIFAEIEPSQKLDVRDETPDATAIRIFQMLRIFKYKIPANDQNAFRQGIVEGKKLTIHPIMAWVLGKIPELKERAYLGRYLVKVEIPADFLNDSTIGDLNEQYLALIETFKETHKELSSLKNSGFNTSDIKKDILAMEGEKDQLLRRVEKLKKKVESTPNNESILQVARSLREENDRGEKIHRQKQDQRNLILQMDQRIQRMNQQIKETRQSSIGLNAQTLMNRLEEESNTNKYLVNERLPQEKEQLKRMTNELQRIALEPAMGQSDLDEIQQQVS
;
A
#
# COMPACT_ATOMS: atom_id res chain seq x y z
N MET A 1 5.42 15.20 24.71
CA MET A 1 6.89 15.12 24.85
C MET A 1 7.39 13.67 24.93
N SER A 2 6.76 12.77 25.71
CA SER A 2 7.23 11.38 25.83
C SER A 2 7.10 10.55 24.54
N GLU A 3 6.08 10.80 23.70
CA GLU A 3 5.91 10.09 22.42
C GLU A 3 6.99 10.45 21.40
N ASN A 4 7.34 11.74 21.27
CA ASN A 4 8.43 12.18 20.39
C ASN A 4 9.77 11.58 20.82
N LEU A 5 10.03 11.50 22.13
CA LEU A 5 11.23 10.86 22.68
C LEU A 5 11.28 9.36 22.35
N LYS A 6 10.17 8.64 22.54
CA LYS A 6 10.06 7.22 22.17
C LYS A 6 10.30 7.01 20.67
N PHE A 7 9.73 7.87 19.83
CA PHE A 7 9.90 7.83 18.39
C PHE A 7 11.37 8.04 17.99
N ILE A 8 12.02 9.10 18.48
CA ILE A 8 13.43 9.40 18.19
C ILE A 8 14.33 8.22 18.57
N VAL A 9 14.19 7.69 19.79
CA VAL A 9 14.99 6.54 20.25
C VAL A 9 14.76 5.31 19.39
N SER A 10 13.50 5.05 19.00
CA SER A 10 13.17 3.92 18.13
C SER A 10 13.80 4.02 16.74
N GLU A 11 13.84 5.22 16.15
CA GLU A 11 14.42 5.44 14.82
C GLU A 11 15.96 5.46 14.85
N LEU A 12 16.56 6.02 15.90
CA LEU A 12 18.02 6.01 16.08
C LEU A 12 18.62 4.62 16.34
N ASN A 13 17.80 3.68 16.82
CA ASN A 13 18.21 2.29 17.01
C ASN A 13 18.06 1.44 15.75
N LYS A 14 17.36 1.94 14.72
CA LYS A 14 17.24 1.28 13.43
C LYS A 14 18.46 1.58 12.53
N PRO A 15 18.69 0.78 11.48
CA PRO A 15 19.61 1.14 10.42
C PRO A 15 19.15 2.46 9.78
N PRO A 16 20.06 3.40 9.46
CA PRO A 16 21.52 3.28 9.40
C PRO A 16 22.26 3.67 10.70
N PHE A 17 21.57 4.20 11.72
CA PHE A 17 22.20 4.83 12.88
C PHE A 17 22.68 3.85 13.95
N ASN A 18 21.92 2.77 14.22
CA ASN A 18 22.28 1.66 15.12
C ASN A 18 22.89 2.10 16.48
N ARG A 19 22.37 3.17 17.11
CA ARG A 19 22.99 3.80 18.28
C ARG A 19 22.63 3.15 19.64
N ASN A 20 21.76 2.13 19.67
CA ASN A 20 21.37 1.35 20.87
C ASN A 20 21.02 2.20 22.12
N PHE A 21 20.34 3.33 21.94
CA PHE A 21 19.92 4.19 23.03
C PHE A 21 18.72 3.61 23.78
N SER A 22 18.72 3.79 25.11
CA SER A 22 17.53 3.73 25.97
C SER A 22 16.91 5.13 26.13
N LEU A 23 15.65 5.20 26.55
CA LEU A 23 14.97 6.48 26.84
C LEU A 23 15.73 7.32 27.88
N ILE A 24 16.28 6.67 28.90
CA ILE A 24 17.00 7.33 30.00
C ILE A 24 18.36 7.81 29.50
N SER A 25 19.10 6.96 28.80
CA SER A 25 20.42 7.34 28.26
C SER A 25 20.32 8.47 27.24
N PHE A 26 19.27 8.48 26.41
CA PHE A 26 19.02 9.56 25.45
C PHE A 26 18.63 10.86 26.15
N ASP A 27 17.71 10.83 27.12
CA ASP A 27 17.30 12.03 27.84
C ASP A 27 18.41 12.60 28.73
N SER A 28 19.37 11.77 29.16
CA SER A 28 20.57 12.20 29.89
C SER A 28 21.67 12.83 29.02
N LEU A 29 21.51 12.85 27.69
CA LEU A 29 22.53 13.42 26.79
C LEU A 29 22.77 14.92 27.09
N GLU A 30 24.04 15.29 27.09
CA GLU A 30 24.51 16.67 27.18
C GLU A 30 24.19 17.44 25.89
N GLU A 31 24.05 18.76 26.00
CA GLU A 31 23.66 19.67 24.93
C GLU A 31 24.58 19.56 23.69
N LEU A 32 25.89 19.46 23.92
CA LEU A 32 26.87 19.30 22.84
C LEU A 32 26.79 17.92 22.16
N SER A 33 26.55 16.87 22.94
CA SER A 33 26.34 15.51 22.40
C SER A 33 25.04 15.43 21.59
N LEU A 34 24.03 16.19 21.99
CA LEU A 34 22.74 16.28 21.30
C LEU A 34 22.87 17.01 19.95
N LEU A 35 23.69 18.06 19.89
CA LEU A 35 24.03 18.77 18.65
C LEU A 35 24.86 17.90 17.70
N GLN A 36 25.81 17.11 18.23
CA GLN A 36 26.55 16.15 17.43
C GLN A 36 25.61 15.10 16.84
N LEU A 37 24.69 14.58 17.65
CA LEU A 37 23.71 13.60 17.17
C LEU A 37 22.81 14.17 16.06
N LEU A 38 22.36 15.42 16.19
CA LEU A 38 21.63 16.09 15.11
C LEU A 38 22.49 16.23 13.85
N THR A 39 23.77 16.57 13.99
CA THR A 39 24.71 16.66 12.87
C THR A 39 24.93 15.30 12.21
N ASP A 40 25.05 14.22 12.98
CA ASP A 40 25.16 12.86 12.46
C ASP A 40 23.89 12.45 11.68
N ILE A 41 22.70 12.83 12.16
CA ILE A 41 21.43 12.61 11.44
C ILE A 41 21.44 13.38 10.11
N PHE A 42 21.93 14.61 10.09
CA PHE A 42 22.09 15.37 8.84
C PHE A 42 23.16 14.76 7.92
N ALA A 43 24.26 14.23 8.45
CA ALA A 43 25.31 13.59 7.68
C ALA A 43 24.81 12.32 6.96
N GLU A 44 23.84 11.62 7.53
CA GLU A 44 23.19 10.49 6.87
C GLU A 44 22.31 10.93 5.69
N ILE A 45 21.73 12.14 5.76
CA ILE A 45 20.93 12.72 4.68
C ILE A 45 21.84 13.31 3.59
N GLU A 46 22.88 14.03 4.01
CA GLU A 46 23.83 14.71 3.15
C GLU A 46 25.27 14.47 3.66
N PRO A 47 26.06 13.59 3.02
CA PRO A 47 27.39 13.21 3.50
C PRO A 47 28.39 14.37 3.64
N SER A 48 28.22 15.46 2.89
CA SER A 48 29.03 16.69 3.01
C SER A 48 28.91 17.38 4.37
N GLN A 49 27.88 17.05 5.16
CA GLN A 49 27.64 17.63 6.48
C GLN A 49 28.27 16.85 7.63
N LYS A 50 29.08 15.83 7.33
CA LYS A 50 29.79 15.04 8.35
C LYS A 50 30.92 15.87 8.96
N LEU A 51 30.64 16.47 10.11
CA LEU A 51 31.55 17.31 10.88
C LEU A 51 31.42 16.99 12.37
N ASP A 52 32.52 17.14 13.11
CA ASP A 52 32.49 17.16 14.57
C ASP A 52 32.15 18.59 15.02
N VAL A 53 31.12 18.73 15.84
CA VAL A 53 30.64 20.03 16.37
C VAL A 53 31.71 20.72 17.23
N ARG A 54 32.72 19.98 17.72
CA ARG A 54 33.85 20.54 18.46
C ARG A 54 34.85 21.30 17.59
N ASP A 55 34.85 21.04 16.29
CA ASP A 55 35.76 21.69 15.33
C ASP A 55 35.17 23.04 14.82
N GLU A 56 33.92 23.35 15.16
CA GLU A 56 33.21 24.57 14.74
C GLU A 56 32.86 25.46 15.94
N THR A 57 32.75 26.77 15.72
CA THR A 57 32.18 27.67 16.74
C THR A 57 30.67 27.42 16.87
N PRO A 58 30.06 27.58 18.06
CA PRO A 58 28.61 27.38 18.25
C PRO A 58 27.74 28.17 17.26
N ASP A 59 28.16 29.38 16.91
CA ASP A 59 27.48 30.23 15.92
C ASP A 59 27.58 29.68 14.50
N ALA A 60 28.75 29.17 14.10
CA ALA A 60 28.95 28.56 12.78
C ALA A 60 28.10 27.29 12.63
N THR A 61 28.09 26.43 13.67
CA THR A 61 27.25 25.23 13.73
C THR A 61 25.77 25.59 13.61
N ALA A 62 25.32 26.64 14.30
CA ALA A 62 23.94 27.10 14.23
C ALA A 62 23.58 27.57 12.81
N ILE A 63 24.43 28.37 12.16
CA ILE A 63 24.22 28.83 10.78
C ILE A 63 24.10 27.65 9.82
N ARG A 64 24.98 26.64 9.95
CA ARG A 64 24.96 25.42 9.14
C ARG A 64 23.66 24.63 9.32
N ILE A 65 23.24 24.42 10.57
CA ILE A 65 21.95 23.79 10.89
C ILE A 65 20.79 24.59 10.28
N PHE A 66 20.81 25.92 10.35
CA PHE A 66 19.77 26.77 9.75
C PHE A 66 19.70 26.65 8.24
N GLN A 67 20.85 26.60 7.55
CA GLN A 67 20.90 26.41 6.11
C GLN A 67 20.30 25.06 5.71
N MET A 68 20.63 23.99 6.44
CA MET A 68 20.05 22.66 6.23
C MET A 68 18.53 22.64 6.47
N LEU A 69 18.08 23.21 7.58
CA LEU A 69 16.66 23.33 7.89
C LEU A 69 15.90 24.15 6.82
N ARG A 70 16.54 25.16 6.22
CA ARG A 70 15.98 25.94 5.11
C ARG A 70 15.84 25.09 3.85
N ILE A 71 16.85 24.29 3.48
CA ILE A 71 16.80 23.35 2.35
C ILE A 71 15.68 22.33 2.56
N PHE A 72 15.58 21.80 3.79
CA PHE A 72 14.53 20.85 4.17
C PHE A 72 13.13 21.49 4.28
N LYS A 73 13.03 22.82 4.23
CA LYS A 73 11.80 23.60 4.44
C LYS A 73 11.12 23.31 5.78
N TYR A 74 11.93 23.17 6.83
CA TYR A 74 11.43 23.07 8.19
C TYR A 74 10.74 24.38 8.60
N LYS A 75 9.53 24.28 9.17
CA LYS A 75 8.77 25.44 9.61
C LYS A 75 9.27 25.91 10.98
N ILE A 76 9.97 27.03 11.01
CA ILE A 76 10.38 27.68 12.25
C ILE A 76 9.17 28.43 12.84
N PRO A 77 8.83 28.24 14.13
CA PRO A 77 7.77 29.00 14.79
C PRO A 77 8.01 30.51 14.69
N ALA A 78 7.03 31.25 14.14
CA ALA A 78 7.20 32.67 13.79
C ALA A 78 7.39 33.60 15.00
N ASN A 79 6.84 33.25 16.16
CA ASN A 79 6.88 34.10 17.36
C ASN A 79 8.21 34.04 18.13
N ASP A 80 9.06 33.05 17.84
CA ASP A 80 10.22 32.70 18.69
C ASP A 80 11.54 32.57 17.91
N GLN A 81 11.71 33.26 16.77
CA GLN A 81 12.91 33.08 15.93
C GLN A 81 14.24 33.33 16.66
N ASN A 82 14.29 34.33 17.55
CA ASN A 82 15.49 34.62 18.34
C ASN A 82 15.72 33.56 19.43
N ALA A 83 14.66 33.13 20.12
CA ALA A 83 14.73 32.06 21.11
C ALA A 83 15.07 30.70 20.47
N PHE A 84 14.64 30.46 19.24
CA PHE A 84 14.96 29.27 18.44
C PHE A 84 16.43 29.27 18.01
N ARG A 85 16.96 30.42 17.56
CA ARG A 85 18.40 30.61 17.30
C ARG A 85 19.23 30.32 18.53
N GLN A 86 18.90 30.97 19.64
CA GLN A 86 19.59 30.74 20.91
C GLN A 86 19.47 29.29 21.39
N GLY A 87 18.31 28.65 21.19
CA GLY A 87 18.10 27.25 21.53
C GLY A 87 18.92 26.26 20.69
N ILE A 88 19.28 26.61 19.45
CA ILE A 88 20.21 25.81 18.62
C ILE A 88 21.65 26.04 19.06
N VAL A 89 22.06 27.30 19.31
CA VAL A 89 23.41 27.64 19.77
C VAL A 89 23.71 26.98 21.13
N GLU A 90 22.76 27.01 22.05
CA GLU A 90 22.88 26.42 23.40
C GLU A 90 22.54 24.93 23.46
N GLY A 91 22.12 24.31 22.34
CA GLY A 91 21.83 22.87 22.34
C GLY A 91 20.59 22.45 23.13
N LYS A 92 19.59 23.34 23.32
CA LYS A 92 18.42 23.10 24.18
C LYS A 92 17.59 21.93 23.70
N LYS A 93 17.31 20.98 24.61
CA LYS A 93 16.47 19.79 24.37
C LYS A 93 15.09 20.13 23.80
N LEU A 94 14.47 21.21 24.30
CA LEU A 94 13.16 21.69 23.85
C LEU A 94 13.15 22.11 22.36
N THR A 95 14.29 22.52 21.82
CA THR A 95 14.44 22.96 20.44
C THR A 95 14.91 21.82 19.54
N ILE A 96 15.86 20.99 19.99
CA ILE A 96 16.47 19.94 19.17
C ILE A 96 15.57 18.70 19.05
N HIS A 97 14.87 18.28 20.12
CA HIS A 97 14.01 17.08 20.05
C HIS A 97 12.92 17.19 18.96
N PRO A 98 12.18 18.31 18.83
CA PRO A 98 11.23 18.46 17.73
C PRO A 98 11.86 18.41 16.34
N ILE A 99 13.07 18.95 16.19
CA ILE A 99 13.81 18.90 14.92
C ILE A 99 14.16 17.45 14.59
N MET A 100 14.80 16.73 15.52
CA MET A 100 15.16 15.32 15.32
C MET A 100 13.95 14.46 14.99
N ALA A 101 12.85 14.60 15.74
CA ALA A 101 11.62 13.83 15.47
C ALA A 101 11.10 14.08 14.05
N TRP A 102 11.11 15.33 13.60
CA TRP A 102 10.64 15.69 12.27
C TRP A 102 11.55 15.17 11.15
N VAL A 103 12.86 15.26 11.35
CA VAL A 103 13.86 14.80 10.38
C VAL A 103 13.84 13.29 10.24
N LEU A 104 13.85 12.57 11.37
CA LEU A 104 13.84 11.10 11.39
C LEU A 104 12.57 10.52 10.75
N GLY A 105 11.41 11.18 10.93
CA GLY A 105 10.17 10.75 10.30
C GLY A 105 10.10 10.91 8.78
N LYS A 106 11.06 11.61 8.16
CA LYS A 106 11.03 11.95 6.73
C LYS A 106 12.35 11.73 5.99
N ILE A 107 13.24 10.90 6.53
CA ILE A 107 14.59 10.67 5.97
C ILE A 107 14.58 10.43 4.45
N PRO A 108 13.73 9.56 3.86
CA PRO A 108 13.74 9.32 2.42
C PRO A 108 13.41 10.58 1.60
N GLU A 109 12.38 11.32 2.00
CA GLU A 109 12.02 12.58 1.35
C GLU A 109 13.11 13.64 1.52
N LEU A 110 13.75 13.68 2.70
CA LEU A 110 14.80 14.65 2.99
C LEU A 110 16.09 14.35 2.22
N LYS A 111 16.41 13.07 1.97
CA LYS A 111 17.51 12.68 1.06
C LYS A 111 17.25 13.18 -0.36
N GLU A 112 16.03 13.00 -0.88
CA GLU A 112 15.65 13.56 -2.18
C GLU A 112 15.71 15.09 -2.20
N ARG A 113 15.23 15.76 -1.14
CA ARG A 113 15.31 17.22 -1.03
C ARG A 113 16.73 17.74 -0.91
N ALA A 114 17.62 17.07 -0.16
CA ALA A 114 19.03 17.43 -0.06
C ALA A 114 19.70 17.33 -1.44
N TYR A 115 19.46 16.22 -2.14
CA TYR A 115 19.94 16.02 -3.51
C TYR A 115 19.45 17.13 -4.45
N LEU A 116 18.15 17.43 -4.45
CA LEU A 116 17.58 18.49 -5.28
C LEU A 116 18.09 19.88 -4.87
N GLY A 117 18.27 20.13 -3.57
CA GLY A 117 18.78 21.40 -3.04
C GLY A 117 20.14 21.77 -3.63
N ARG A 118 21.03 20.79 -3.80
CA ARG A 118 22.36 21.00 -4.42
C ARG A 118 22.29 21.60 -5.83
N TYR A 119 21.23 21.27 -6.60
CA TYR A 119 21.09 21.71 -7.99
C TYR A 119 20.06 22.83 -8.19
N LEU A 120 19.09 22.96 -7.27
CA LEU A 120 17.99 23.92 -7.39
C LEU A 120 18.19 25.21 -6.57
N VAL A 121 19.10 25.22 -5.59
CA VAL A 121 19.48 26.45 -4.91
C VAL A 121 20.29 27.30 -5.88
N LYS A 122 19.67 28.39 -6.34
CA LYS A 122 20.27 29.32 -7.30
C LYS A 122 21.42 30.06 -6.64
N VAL A 123 22.49 30.25 -7.41
CA VAL A 123 23.55 31.20 -7.05
C VAL A 123 22.98 32.61 -7.17
N GLU A 124 22.98 33.36 -6.08
CA GLU A 124 22.55 34.76 -6.10
C GLU A 124 23.66 35.62 -6.74
N ILE A 125 23.43 36.07 -7.96
CA ILE A 125 24.35 36.97 -8.68
C ILE A 125 23.86 38.41 -8.48
N PRO A 126 24.69 39.32 -7.91
CA PRO A 126 24.31 40.71 -7.74
C PRO A 126 23.98 41.40 -9.08
N ALA A 127 23.01 42.32 -9.05
CA ALA A 127 22.50 42.99 -10.26
C ALA A 127 23.59 43.75 -11.03
N ASP A 128 24.62 44.24 -10.34
CA ASP A 128 25.74 44.97 -10.97
C ASP A 128 26.54 44.10 -11.94
N PHE A 129 26.65 42.80 -11.67
CA PHE A 129 27.35 41.83 -12.54
C PHE A 129 26.46 41.30 -13.66
N LEU A 130 25.14 41.37 -13.52
CA LEU A 130 24.20 40.97 -14.57
C LEU A 130 24.10 41.99 -15.72
N ASN A 131 24.67 43.19 -15.55
CA ASN A 131 24.75 44.19 -16.62
C ASN A 131 25.82 43.84 -17.68
N ASP A 132 26.77 42.96 -17.36
CA ASP A 132 27.68 42.39 -18.34
C ASP A 132 26.92 41.37 -19.21
N SER A 133 26.91 41.60 -20.53
CA SER A 133 26.16 40.75 -21.47
C SER A 133 26.61 39.28 -21.40
N THR A 134 27.90 39.02 -21.15
CA THR A 134 28.42 37.66 -21.10
C THR A 134 27.94 36.89 -19.86
N ILE A 135 27.85 37.58 -18.72
CA ILE A 135 27.36 37.03 -17.46
C ILE A 135 25.83 36.87 -17.50
N GLY A 136 25.13 37.83 -18.11
CA GLY A 136 23.70 37.76 -18.37
C GLY A 136 23.31 36.52 -19.19
N ASP A 137 23.97 36.34 -20.35
CA ASP A 137 23.72 35.20 -21.25
C ASP A 137 24.02 33.86 -20.56
N LEU A 138 25.10 33.78 -19.78
CA LEU A 138 25.47 32.57 -19.06
C LEU A 138 24.50 32.24 -17.92
N ASN A 139 23.98 33.27 -17.22
CA ASN A 139 22.96 33.08 -16.20
C ASN A 139 21.63 32.60 -16.82
N GLU A 140 21.26 33.10 -18.00
CA GLU A 140 20.08 32.62 -18.72
C GLU A 140 20.22 31.14 -19.11
N GLN A 141 21.37 30.75 -19.68
CA GLN A 141 21.68 29.34 -19.98
C GLN A 141 21.65 28.45 -18.73
N TYR A 142 22.20 28.93 -17.61
CA TYR A 142 22.17 28.23 -16.33
C TYR A 142 20.73 28.02 -15.83
N LEU A 143 19.88 29.05 -15.91
CA LEU A 143 18.47 28.94 -15.52
C LEU A 143 17.70 27.98 -16.43
N ALA A 144 17.96 28.01 -17.74
CA ALA A 144 17.37 27.06 -18.68
C ALA A 144 17.78 25.61 -18.35
N LEU A 145 19.06 25.38 -18.05
CA LEU A 145 19.55 24.06 -17.62
C LEU A 145 18.86 23.58 -16.33
N ILE A 146 18.63 24.47 -15.36
CA ILE A 146 17.87 24.11 -14.15
C ILE A 146 16.44 23.65 -14.49
N GLU A 147 15.75 24.31 -15.41
CA GLU A 147 14.40 23.88 -15.82
C GLU A 147 14.43 22.52 -16.53
N THR A 148 15.38 22.29 -17.45
CA THR A 148 15.54 20.98 -18.09
C THR A 148 15.85 19.87 -17.07
N PHE A 149 16.63 20.16 -16.03
CA PHE A 149 16.89 19.23 -14.93
C PHE A 149 15.62 18.90 -14.15
N LYS A 150 14.75 19.89 -13.88
CA LYS A 150 13.48 19.65 -13.18
C LYS A 150 12.55 18.74 -13.99
N GLU A 151 12.43 18.99 -15.30
CA GLU A 151 11.57 18.19 -16.18
C GLU A 151 12.05 16.74 -16.26
N THR A 152 13.34 16.54 -16.56
CA THR A 152 13.95 15.20 -16.65
C THR A 152 13.89 14.45 -15.31
N HIS A 153 14.12 15.12 -14.18
CA HIS A 153 13.98 14.51 -12.86
C HIS A 153 12.52 14.10 -12.56
N LYS A 154 11.55 14.93 -12.96
CA LYS A 154 10.12 14.65 -12.79
C LYS A 154 9.69 13.42 -13.61
N GLU A 155 10.19 13.29 -14.84
CA GLU A 155 9.97 12.09 -15.68
C GLU A 155 10.61 10.84 -15.08
N LEU A 156 11.85 10.94 -14.59
CA LEU A 156 12.52 9.81 -13.94
C LEU A 156 11.77 9.36 -12.68
N SER A 157 11.28 10.32 -11.89
CA SER A 157 10.48 10.03 -10.69
C SER A 157 9.14 9.37 -11.04
N SER A 158 8.46 9.84 -12.10
CA SER A 158 7.21 9.20 -12.57
C SER A 158 7.44 7.78 -13.06
N LEU A 159 8.54 7.53 -13.79
CA LEU A 159 8.93 6.20 -14.25
C LEU A 159 9.28 5.27 -13.10
N LYS A 160 10.01 5.73 -12.07
CA LYS A 160 10.28 4.93 -10.87
C LYS A 160 8.99 4.57 -10.12
N ASN A 161 8.05 5.50 -10.05
CA ASN A 161 6.76 5.29 -9.39
C ASN A 161 5.75 4.51 -10.26
N SER A 162 6.04 4.30 -11.55
CA SER A 162 5.16 3.57 -12.48
C SER A 162 5.02 2.08 -12.17
N GLY A 163 5.71 1.58 -11.15
CA GLY A 163 5.25 0.41 -10.39
C GLY A 163 5.40 -0.94 -11.08
N PHE A 164 6.14 -1.05 -12.17
CA PHE A 164 6.50 -2.36 -12.70
C PHE A 164 7.48 -3.02 -11.74
N ASN A 165 6.96 -3.89 -10.87
CA ASN A 165 7.80 -4.70 -10.01
C ASN A 165 8.50 -5.78 -10.85
N THR A 166 9.52 -5.37 -11.58
CA THR A 166 10.31 -6.23 -12.45
C THR A 166 10.93 -7.40 -11.70
N SER A 167 11.08 -7.32 -10.37
CA SER A 167 11.54 -8.46 -9.57
C SER A 167 10.49 -9.56 -9.45
N ASP A 168 9.21 -9.21 -9.35
CA ASP A 168 8.14 -10.21 -9.22
C ASP A 168 7.91 -10.90 -10.56
N ILE A 169 7.89 -10.13 -11.66
CA ILE A 169 7.85 -10.70 -13.02
C ILE A 169 9.02 -11.65 -13.25
N LYS A 170 10.24 -11.29 -12.79
CA LYS A 170 11.41 -12.18 -12.88
C LYS A 170 11.24 -13.45 -12.06
N LYS A 171 10.69 -13.35 -10.84
CA LYS A 171 10.41 -14.53 -10.00
C LYS A 171 9.38 -15.45 -10.64
N ASP A 172 8.31 -14.89 -11.20
CA ASP A 172 7.27 -15.64 -11.88
C ASP A 172 7.80 -16.35 -13.13
N ILE A 173 8.65 -15.68 -13.92
CA ILE A 173 9.31 -16.31 -15.07
C ILE A 173 10.17 -17.50 -14.61
N LEU A 174 10.98 -17.34 -13.57
CA LEU A 174 11.83 -18.42 -13.06
C LEU A 174 10.99 -19.59 -12.50
N ALA A 175 9.86 -19.30 -11.84
CA ALA A 175 8.94 -20.31 -11.37
C ALA A 175 8.32 -21.10 -12.54
N MET A 176 7.83 -20.40 -13.57
CA MET A 176 7.27 -21.02 -14.78
C MET A 176 8.31 -21.85 -15.54
N GLU A 177 9.57 -21.40 -15.61
CA GLU A 177 10.67 -22.15 -16.21
C GLU A 177 10.95 -23.44 -15.42
N GLY A 178 10.97 -23.36 -14.08
CA GLY A 178 11.10 -24.54 -13.22
C GLY A 178 9.97 -25.54 -13.39
N GLU A 179 8.72 -25.08 -13.46
CA GLU A 179 7.54 -25.92 -13.71
C GLU A 179 7.60 -26.59 -15.09
N LYS A 180 8.01 -25.83 -16.12
CA LYS A 180 8.21 -26.36 -17.48
C LYS A 180 9.24 -27.49 -17.48
N ASP A 181 10.38 -27.31 -16.82
CA ASP A 181 11.42 -28.34 -16.74
C ASP A 181 10.94 -29.59 -15.98
N GLN A 182 10.19 -29.41 -14.90
CA GLN A 182 9.60 -30.51 -14.16
C GLN A 182 8.57 -31.30 -15.01
N LEU A 183 7.72 -30.58 -15.75
CA LEU A 183 6.77 -31.17 -16.69
C LEU A 183 7.48 -31.92 -17.81
N LEU A 184 8.52 -31.36 -18.41
CA LEU A 184 9.32 -32.01 -19.45
C LEU A 184 9.94 -33.32 -18.94
N ARG A 185 10.55 -33.31 -17.75
CA ARG A 185 11.11 -34.54 -17.13
C ARG A 185 10.03 -35.58 -16.87
N ARG A 186 8.83 -35.18 -16.42
CA ARG A 186 7.71 -36.09 -16.17
C ARG A 186 7.17 -36.68 -17.48
N VAL A 187 7.03 -35.86 -18.52
CA VAL A 187 6.63 -36.31 -19.86
C VAL A 187 7.65 -37.29 -20.43
N GLU A 188 8.94 -37.02 -20.29
CA GLU A 188 9.99 -37.92 -20.79
C GLU A 188 9.96 -39.28 -20.06
N LYS A 189 9.79 -39.28 -18.73
CA LYS A 189 9.61 -40.52 -17.96
C LYS A 189 8.36 -41.30 -18.39
N LEU A 190 7.26 -40.62 -18.70
CA LEU A 190 6.03 -41.26 -19.17
C LEU A 190 6.17 -41.79 -20.59
N LYS A 191 6.81 -41.03 -21.50
CA LYS A 191 7.10 -41.48 -22.86
C LYS A 191 7.89 -42.79 -22.87
N LYS A 192 8.98 -42.88 -22.09
CA LYS A 192 9.78 -44.11 -21.96
C LYS A 192 8.95 -45.33 -21.50
N LYS A 193 7.95 -45.13 -20.63
CA LYS A 193 7.02 -46.19 -20.19
C LYS A 193 5.99 -46.57 -21.25
N VAL A 194 5.61 -45.64 -22.12
CA VAL A 194 4.62 -45.88 -23.17
C VAL A 194 5.27 -46.51 -24.41
N GLU A 195 6.53 -46.19 -24.67
CA GLU A 195 7.34 -46.81 -25.74
C GLU A 195 7.53 -48.32 -25.57
N SER A 196 7.49 -48.83 -24.33
CA SER A 196 7.53 -50.28 -24.07
C SER A 196 6.23 -51.02 -24.40
N THR A 197 5.14 -50.32 -24.71
CA THR A 197 3.84 -50.92 -25.00
C THR A 197 3.68 -51.17 -26.51
N PRO A 198 3.25 -52.36 -26.95
CA PRO A 198 3.00 -52.61 -28.36
C PRO A 198 1.85 -51.74 -28.89
N ASN A 199 1.97 -51.29 -30.14
CA ASN A 199 1.00 -50.41 -30.81
C ASN A 199 0.75 -49.06 -30.10
N ASN A 200 1.78 -48.54 -29.43
CA ASN A 200 1.77 -47.30 -28.65
C ASN A 200 1.22 -46.07 -29.39
N GLU A 201 1.64 -45.83 -30.63
CA GLU A 201 1.23 -44.64 -31.40
C GLU A 201 -0.28 -44.61 -31.67
N SER A 202 -0.85 -45.75 -32.08
CA SER A 202 -2.29 -45.89 -32.32
C SER A 202 -3.09 -45.69 -31.03
N ILE A 203 -2.65 -46.29 -29.93
CA ILE A 203 -3.32 -46.17 -28.62
C ILE A 203 -3.25 -44.72 -28.11
N LEU A 204 -2.10 -44.05 -28.27
CA LEU A 204 -1.94 -42.64 -27.89
C LEU A 204 -2.84 -41.71 -28.70
N GLN A 205 -3.01 -41.97 -30.00
CA GLN A 205 -3.90 -41.19 -30.86
C GLN A 205 -5.36 -41.34 -30.41
N VAL A 206 -5.82 -42.56 -30.15
CA VAL A 206 -7.18 -42.82 -29.66
C VAL A 206 -7.39 -42.20 -28.27
N ALA A 207 -6.42 -42.33 -27.37
CA ALA A 207 -6.49 -41.72 -26.03
C ALA A 207 -6.54 -40.19 -26.10
N ARG A 208 -5.82 -39.57 -27.05
CA ARG A 208 -5.88 -38.11 -27.29
C ARG A 208 -7.27 -37.70 -27.76
N SER A 209 -7.84 -38.39 -28.74
CA SER A 209 -9.19 -38.10 -29.23
C SER A 209 -10.25 -38.28 -28.14
N LEU A 210 -10.14 -39.35 -27.33
CA LEU A 210 -11.04 -39.56 -26.19
C LEU A 210 -10.93 -38.44 -25.15
N ARG A 211 -9.71 -37.98 -24.84
CA ARG A 211 -9.50 -36.84 -23.94
C ARG A 211 -10.14 -35.56 -24.49
N GLU A 212 -9.92 -35.26 -25.77
CA GLU A 212 -10.48 -34.06 -26.41
C GLU A 212 -12.01 -34.07 -26.40
N GLU A 213 -12.63 -35.23 -26.65
CA GLU A 213 -14.09 -35.37 -26.57
C GLU A 213 -14.62 -35.28 -25.13
N ASN A 214 -13.90 -35.82 -24.14
CA ASN A 214 -14.25 -35.64 -22.72
C ASN A 214 -14.15 -34.16 -22.29
N ASP A 215 -13.08 -33.47 -22.66
CA ASP A 215 -12.88 -32.04 -22.36
C ASP A 215 -13.99 -31.19 -23.01
N ARG A 216 -14.39 -31.51 -24.25
CA ARG A 216 -15.56 -30.90 -24.91
C ARG A 216 -16.86 -31.21 -24.18
N GLY A 217 -17.07 -32.46 -23.79
CA GLY A 217 -18.23 -32.90 -23.03
C GLY A 217 -18.39 -32.16 -21.70
N GLU A 218 -17.30 -32.02 -20.93
CA GLU A 218 -17.28 -31.23 -19.70
C GLU A 218 -17.60 -29.76 -19.95
N LYS A 219 -17.03 -29.16 -21.00
CA LYS A 219 -17.28 -27.76 -21.33
C LYS A 219 -18.76 -27.51 -21.66
N ILE A 220 -19.36 -28.38 -22.47
CA ILE A 220 -20.79 -28.32 -22.82
C ILE A 220 -21.63 -28.55 -21.57
N HIS A 221 -21.25 -29.47 -20.69
CA HIS A 221 -21.95 -29.73 -19.44
C HIS A 221 -21.96 -28.49 -18.53
N ARG A 222 -20.81 -27.83 -18.35
CA ARG A 222 -20.72 -26.57 -17.57
C ARG A 222 -21.59 -25.48 -18.20
N GLN A 223 -21.49 -25.27 -19.51
CA GLN A 223 -22.32 -24.28 -20.21
C GLN A 223 -23.82 -24.56 -20.06
N LYS A 224 -24.24 -25.82 -20.14
CA LYS A 224 -25.64 -26.22 -19.93
C LYS A 224 -26.09 -25.92 -18.51
N GLN A 225 -25.23 -26.15 -17.51
CA GLN A 225 -25.54 -25.84 -16.12
C GLN A 225 -25.66 -24.33 -15.90
N ASP A 226 -24.72 -23.54 -16.45
CA ASP A 226 -24.75 -22.08 -16.38
C ASP A 226 -26.01 -21.51 -17.04
N GLN A 227 -26.38 -22.02 -18.21
CA GLN A 227 -27.62 -21.63 -18.91
C GLN A 227 -28.88 -22.00 -18.11
N ARG A 228 -28.92 -23.18 -17.47
CA ARG A 228 -30.03 -23.56 -16.59
C ARG A 228 -30.16 -22.61 -15.40
N ASN A 229 -29.04 -22.26 -14.77
CA ASN A 229 -29.01 -21.30 -13.68
C ASN A 229 -29.50 -19.92 -14.15
N LEU A 230 -29.09 -19.49 -15.34
CA LEU A 230 -29.52 -18.22 -15.93
C LEU A 230 -31.03 -18.22 -16.22
N ILE A 231 -31.57 -19.30 -16.80
CA ILE A 231 -33.01 -19.44 -17.05
C ILE A 231 -33.78 -19.33 -15.72
N LEU A 232 -33.35 -20.06 -14.68
CA LEU A 232 -33.99 -20.00 -13.37
C LEU A 232 -34.00 -18.58 -12.79
N GLN A 233 -32.88 -17.85 -12.89
CA GLN A 233 -32.79 -16.46 -12.44
C GLN A 233 -33.72 -15.53 -13.23
N MET A 234 -33.82 -15.73 -14.54
CA MET A 234 -34.71 -14.94 -15.40
C MET A 234 -36.18 -15.25 -15.13
N ASP A 235 -36.55 -16.51 -14.92
CA ASP A 235 -37.90 -16.90 -14.53
C ASP A 235 -38.32 -16.25 -13.20
N GLN A 236 -37.43 -16.26 -12.19
CA GLN A 236 -37.66 -15.57 -10.92
C GLN A 236 -37.82 -14.05 -11.11
N ARG A 237 -37.07 -13.45 -12.04
CA ARG A 237 -37.22 -12.02 -12.37
C ARG A 237 -38.56 -11.74 -13.05
N ILE A 238 -38.97 -12.57 -13.99
CA ILE A 238 -40.27 -12.48 -14.67
C ILE A 238 -41.40 -12.60 -13.66
N GLN A 239 -41.33 -13.56 -12.73
CA GLN A 239 -42.33 -13.71 -11.67
C GLN A 239 -42.46 -12.45 -10.80
N ARG A 240 -41.33 -11.88 -10.36
CA ARG A 240 -41.32 -10.62 -9.60
C ARG A 240 -41.94 -9.46 -10.39
N MET A 241 -41.59 -9.34 -11.66
CA MET A 241 -42.10 -8.25 -12.51
C MET A 241 -43.59 -8.41 -12.80
N ASN A 242 -44.07 -9.63 -13.02
CA ASN A 242 -45.50 -9.93 -13.16
C ASN A 242 -46.26 -9.61 -11.88
N GLN A 243 -45.69 -9.88 -10.72
CA GLN A 243 -46.27 -9.50 -9.44
C GLN A 243 -46.37 -7.98 -9.30
N GLN A 244 -45.30 -7.23 -9.62
CA GLN A 244 -45.31 -5.77 -9.62
C GLN A 244 -46.36 -5.19 -10.59
N ILE A 245 -46.50 -5.77 -11.78
CA ILE A 245 -47.54 -5.36 -12.74
C ILE A 245 -48.94 -5.62 -12.16
N LYS A 246 -49.16 -6.77 -11.52
CA LYS A 246 -50.44 -7.10 -10.89
C LYS A 246 -50.76 -6.11 -9.76
N GLU A 247 -49.78 -5.81 -8.91
CA GLU A 247 -49.90 -4.84 -7.83
C GLU A 247 -50.22 -3.44 -8.36
N THR A 248 -49.55 -3.01 -9.43
CA THR A 248 -49.75 -1.69 -10.06
C THR A 248 -51.11 -1.57 -10.76
N ARG A 249 -51.56 -2.64 -11.42
CA ARG A 249 -52.91 -2.71 -12.02
C ARG A 249 -53.99 -2.68 -10.93
N GLN A 250 -53.78 -3.41 -9.84
CA GLN A 250 -54.68 -3.38 -8.68
C GLN A 250 -54.68 -2.02 -7.98
N SER A 251 -53.53 -1.33 -7.88
CA SER A 251 -53.48 0.03 -7.34
C SER A 251 -54.16 1.05 -8.25
N SER A 252 -54.31 0.76 -9.55
CA SER A 252 -55.04 1.61 -10.50
C SER A 252 -56.57 1.42 -10.48
N ILE A 253 -57.08 0.33 -9.91
CA ILE A 253 -58.51 0.02 -9.86
C ILE A 253 -59.00 0.13 -8.41
N GLY A 254 -59.59 1.27 -8.05
CA GLY A 254 -60.18 1.50 -6.72
C GLY A 254 -59.50 2.58 -5.85
N LEU A 255 -58.92 3.61 -6.48
CA LEU A 255 -58.33 4.76 -5.77
C LEU A 255 -59.41 5.67 -5.15
N ASN A 256 -59.78 5.38 -3.90
CA ASN A 256 -60.23 6.41 -2.96
C ASN A 256 -59.03 6.75 -2.05
N ALA A 257 -58.88 8.01 -1.66
CA ALA A 257 -57.76 8.44 -0.79
C ALA A 257 -57.64 7.59 0.49
N GLN A 258 -58.79 7.13 1.02
CA GLN A 258 -58.86 6.26 2.20
C GLN A 258 -58.30 4.84 1.95
N THR A 259 -58.58 4.23 0.80
CA THR A 259 -58.09 2.87 0.49
C THR A 259 -56.58 2.89 0.22
N LEU A 260 -56.06 3.96 -0.37
CA LEU A 260 -54.62 4.16 -0.54
C LEU A 260 -53.92 4.35 0.80
N MET A 261 -54.50 5.13 1.73
CA MET A 261 -53.92 5.36 3.05
C MET A 261 -53.85 4.06 3.86
N ASN A 262 -54.93 3.28 3.90
CA ASN A 262 -54.95 1.99 4.59
C ASN A 262 -53.92 1.01 4.01
N ARG A 263 -53.75 0.98 2.69
CA ARG A 263 -52.74 0.13 2.04
C ARG A 263 -51.31 0.58 2.36
N LEU A 264 -51.04 1.89 2.35
CA LEU A 264 -49.75 2.44 2.75
C LEU A 264 -49.45 2.19 4.23
N GLU A 265 -50.47 2.18 5.09
CA GLU A 265 -50.32 1.78 6.49
C GLU A 265 -49.99 0.29 6.63
N GLU A 266 -50.65 -0.59 5.87
CA GLU A 266 -50.33 -2.02 5.83
C GLU A 266 -48.92 -2.29 5.26
N GLU A 267 -48.54 -1.64 4.16
CA GLU A 267 -47.18 -1.71 3.59
C GLU A 267 -46.14 -1.13 4.57
N SER A 268 -46.46 -0.06 5.29
CA SER A 268 -45.60 0.50 6.34
C SER A 268 -45.45 -0.46 7.52
N ASN A 269 -46.53 -1.11 7.96
CA ASN A 269 -46.52 -2.06 9.06
C ASN A 269 -45.77 -3.35 8.70
N THR A 270 -45.98 -3.87 7.49
CA THR A 270 -45.22 -5.03 6.98
C THR A 270 -43.74 -4.70 6.80
N ASN A 271 -43.40 -3.53 6.26
CA ASN A 271 -42.01 -3.08 6.16
C ASN A 271 -41.36 -2.88 7.54
N LYS A 272 -42.10 -2.33 8.52
CA LYS A 272 -41.63 -2.23 9.91
C LYS A 272 -41.33 -3.61 10.49
N TYR A 273 -42.20 -4.59 10.31
CA TYR A 273 -41.97 -5.96 10.76
C TYR A 273 -40.74 -6.58 10.10
N LEU A 274 -40.60 -6.45 8.77
CA LEU A 274 -39.45 -6.96 8.03
C LEU A 274 -38.13 -6.32 8.49
N VAL A 275 -38.10 -5.01 8.68
CA VAL A 275 -36.88 -4.26 9.06
C VAL A 275 -36.52 -4.45 10.52
N ASN A 276 -37.50 -4.53 11.43
CA ASN A 276 -37.25 -4.59 12.86
C ASN A 276 -37.05 -6.00 13.40
N GLU A 277 -37.71 -7.01 12.81
CA GLU A 277 -37.65 -8.37 13.33
C GLU A 277 -36.96 -9.34 12.37
N ARG A 278 -37.49 -9.49 11.14
CA ARG A 278 -37.06 -10.57 10.26
C ARG A 278 -35.65 -10.38 9.68
N LEU A 279 -35.39 -9.24 9.04
CA LEU A 279 -34.11 -8.96 8.38
C LEU A 279 -32.92 -8.89 9.37
N PRO A 280 -33.07 -8.32 10.58
CA PRO A 280 -32.01 -8.38 11.59
C PRO A 280 -31.68 -9.81 12.01
N GLN A 281 -32.68 -10.67 12.23
CA GLN A 281 -32.47 -12.08 12.57
C GLN A 281 -31.76 -12.84 11.45
N GLU A 282 -32.23 -12.71 10.20
CA GLU A 282 -31.58 -13.34 9.04
C GLU A 282 -30.14 -12.83 8.84
N LYS A 283 -29.91 -11.53 9.01
CA LYS A 283 -28.58 -10.92 8.94
C LYS A 283 -27.66 -11.44 10.04
N GLU A 284 -28.15 -11.61 11.26
CA GLU A 284 -27.36 -12.15 12.36
C GLU A 284 -27.02 -13.62 12.12
N GLN A 285 -27.98 -14.42 11.65
CA GLN A 285 -27.76 -15.82 11.30
C GLN A 285 -26.73 -15.97 10.17
N LEU A 286 -26.82 -15.17 9.10
CA LEU A 286 -25.84 -15.16 8.02
C LEU A 286 -24.46 -14.72 8.50
N LYS A 287 -24.37 -13.72 9.40
CA LYS A 287 -23.10 -13.33 10.02
C LYS A 287 -22.49 -14.46 10.84
N ARG A 288 -23.29 -15.18 11.64
CA ARG A 288 -22.82 -16.35 12.41
C ARG A 288 -22.26 -17.42 11.47
N MET A 289 -23.00 -17.78 10.42
CA MET A 289 -22.56 -18.76 9.44
C MET A 289 -21.28 -18.33 8.71
N THR A 290 -21.15 -17.05 8.37
CA THR A 290 -19.94 -16.53 7.71
C THR A 290 -18.74 -16.57 8.66
N ASN A 291 -18.93 -16.24 9.94
CA ASN A 291 -17.88 -16.34 10.95
C ASN A 291 -17.45 -17.79 11.20
N GLU A 292 -18.39 -18.73 11.22
CA GLU A 292 -18.10 -20.16 11.34
C GLU A 292 -17.31 -20.67 10.12
N LEU A 293 -17.75 -20.35 8.91
CA LEU A 293 -17.03 -20.72 7.69
C LEU A 293 -15.64 -20.08 7.62
N GLN A 294 -15.51 -18.82 8.06
CA GLN A 294 -14.22 -18.14 8.12
C GLN A 294 -13.30 -18.79 9.17
N ARG A 295 -13.84 -19.24 10.30
CA ARG A 295 -13.09 -20.01 11.29
C ARG A 295 -12.62 -21.35 10.72
N ILE A 296 -13.50 -22.11 10.08
CA ILE A 296 -13.15 -23.38 9.43
C ILE A 296 -12.09 -23.18 8.34
N ALA A 297 -12.19 -22.10 7.55
CA ALA A 297 -11.20 -21.78 6.52
C ALA A 297 -9.83 -21.34 7.08
N LEU A 298 -9.80 -20.80 8.31
CA LEU A 298 -8.57 -20.41 9.01
C LEU A 298 -7.99 -21.56 9.85
N GLU A 299 -8.78 -22.57 10.17
CA GLU A 299 -8.30 -23.81 10.77
C GLU A 299 -7.47 -24.58 9.72
N PRO A 300 -6.23 -25.03 10.06
CA PRO A 300 -5.44 -25.86 9.17
C PRO A 300 -6.21 -27.15 8.89
N ALA A 301 -6.16 -27.63 7.63
CA ALA A 301 -6.96 -28.76 7.17
C ALA A 301 -7.00 -29.93 8.19
N MET A 302 -8.15 -30.11 8.83
CA MET A 302 -8.42 -31.24 9.74
C MET A 302 -8.11 -32.55 9.02
N GLY A 303 -7.32 -33.41 9.65
CA GLY A 303 -7.06 -34.74 9.15
C GLY A 303 -8.29 -35.64 9.31
N GLN A 304 -8.31 -36.81 8.64
CA GLN A 304 -9.35 -37.82 8.86
C GLN A 304 -9.47 -38.22 10.35
N SER A 305 -8.38 -38.15 11.11
CA SER A 305 -8.33 -38.39 12.56
C SER A 305 -9.21 -37.42 13.36
N ASP A 306 -9.25 -36.14 12.99
CA ASP A 306 -10.01 -35.13 13.73
C ASP A 306 -11.52 -35.24 13.42
N LEU A 307 -11.85 -35.65 12.20
CA LEU A 307 -13.22 -35.94 11.78
C LEU A 307 -13.80 -37.15 12.52
N ASP A 308 -12.99 -38.21 12.69
CA ASP A 308 -13.38 -39.42 13.42
C ASP A 308 -13.62 -39.13 14.92
N GLU A 309 -12.82 -38.26 15.55
CA GLU A 309 -13.01 -37.84 16.94
C GLU A 309 -14.28 -37.01 17.13
N ILE A 310 -14.57 -36.08 16.20
CA ILE A 310 -15.81 -35.30 16.23
C ILE A 310 -17.03 -36.22 16.04
N GLN A 311 -16.92 -37.23 15.17
CA GLN A 311 -18.00 -38.18 14.92
C GLN A 311 -18.30 -39.09 16.13
N GLN A 312 -17.30 -39.39 16.95
CA GLN A 312 -17.47 -40.07 18.24
C GLN A 312 -18.07 -39.17 19.33
N GLN A 313 -17.86 -37.86 19.31
CA GLN A 313 -18.44 -36.94 20.29
C GLN A 313 -19.90 -36.57 20.01
N VAL A 314 -20.37 -36.75 18.77
CA VAL A 314 -21.75 -36.44 18.35
C VAL A 314 -22.68 -37.67 18.42
N SER A 315 -22.13 -38.87 18.61
CA SER A 315 -22.88 -40.13 18.82
C SER A 315 -23.13 -40.40 20.30
#